data_AF-A0A820NGE0-F1
#
_entry.id   AF-A0A820NGE0-F1
#
_cell.length_a   1.000
_cell.length_b   1.000
_cell.length_c   1.000
_cell.angle_alpha   90.00
_cell.angle_beta   90.00
_cell.angle_gamma   90.00
#
_symmetry.space_group_name_H-M   'P 1'
#
loop_
_entity.id
_entity.type
_entity.pdbx_description
1 polymer ?
#
loop_
_entity_poly.entity_id
_entity_poly.type
_entity_poly.pdbx_seq_one_letter_code
_entity_poly.pdbx_strand_id
1 'polypeptide(L)'
;TRCYRGCPSCTPDGIEKCDNQVLAFDDSHIQEINKRRKSASSNNNNNRVSSGSRRSFSKQNEVEKNWKTLYHNYLQVAVLTNANLWSFAPQGLSKFGHIGDGLLDLVLIETVNRKEFLRYIKRNGNSKNQHELPFTNIIKVKEIEIE
;
A
#
# COMPACT_ATOMS: atom_id res chain seq x y z
N THR A 1 28.38 13.08 -17.36
CA THR A 1 27.25 13.48 -18.22
C THR A 1 25.98 12.79 -17.71
N ARG A 2 25.04 13.55 -17.12
CA ARG A 2 23.78 13.03 -16.55
C ARG A 2 22.83 12.63 -17.70
N CYS A 3 22.40 11.36 -17.78
CA CYS A 3 21.30 10.95 -18.66
C CYS A 3 19.98 11.43 -18.01
N TYR A 4 19.32 12.41 -18.62
CA TYR A 4 17.96 12.82 -18.29
C TYR A 4 16.95 11.95 -19.08
N ARG A 5 15.70 11.86 -18.60
CA ARG A 5 14.62 11.16 -19.33
C ARG A 5 14.52 11.73 -20.76
N GLY A 6 14.52 10.85 -21.76
CA GLY A 6 14.41 11.21 -23.19
C GLY A 6 15.73 11.21 -23.99
N CYS A 7 16.83 10.67 -23.44
CA CYS A 7 18.05 10.46 -24.22
C CYS A 7 17.84 9.36 -25.30
N PRO A 8 18.12 9.61 -26.59
CA PRO A 8 17.95 8.63 -27.66
C PRO A 8 18.78 7.35 -27.47
N SER A 9 19.87 7.41 -26.70
CA SER A 9 20.68 6.23 -26.33
C SER A 9 20.10 5.42 -25.17
N CYS A 10 19.25 6.03 -24.33
CA CYS A 10 18.65 5.43 -23.12
C CYS A 10 17.17 4.99 -23.37
N THR A 11 16.48 5.56 -24.37
CA THR A 11 15.08 5.23 -24.74
C THR A 11 15.01 4.82 -26.21
N PRO A 12 14.83 3.52 -26.54
CA PRO A 12 14.65 3.06 -27.91
C PRO A 12 13.40 3.68 -28.55
N ASP A 13 13.50 4.04 -29.84
CA ASP A 13 12.35 4.41 -30.65
C ASP A 13 11.34 3.24 -30.67
N GLY A 14 10.14 3.46 -30.13
CA GLY A 14 9.10 2.42 -30.04
C GLY A 14 8.47 2.22 -28.66
N ILE A 15 8.79 3.05 -27.66
CA ILE A 15 7.92 3.14 -26.47
C ILE A 15 6.59 3.72 -26.95
N GLU A 16 5.58 2.84 -26.99
CA GLU A 16 4.18 3.18 -27.19
C GLU A 16 3.88 4.44 -26.40
N LYS A 17 3.41 5.50 -27.09
CA LYS A 17 3.04 6.74 -26.43
C LYS A 17 1.99 6.37 -25.39
N CYS A 18 2.36 6.32 -24.11
CA CYS A 18 1.36 6.22 -23.06
C CYS A 18 0.48 7.46 -23.22
N ASP A 19 -0.77 7.25 -23.64
CA ASP A 19 -1.74 8.32 -23.70
C ASP A 19 -1.85 8.91 -22.30
N ASN A 20 -1.27 10.11 -22.11
CA ASN A 20 -1.38 10.87 -20.87
C ASN A 20 -2.83 11.37 -20.63
N GLN A 21 -3.79 10.92 -21.43
CA GLN A 21 -5.20 11.13 -21.18
C GLN A 21 -5.64 10.18 -20.06
N VAL A 22 -5.48 10.65 -18.82
CA VAL A 22 -6.21 10.07 -17.69
C VAL A 22 -7.69 10.32 -17.97
N LEU A 23 -8.39 9.32 -18.52
CA LEU A 23 -9.83 9.35 -18.58
C LEU A 23 -10.34 9.53 -17.15
N ALA A 24 -11.18 10.53 -16.93
CA ALA A 24 -11.76 10.77 -15.62
C ALA A 24 -12.45 9.47 -15.15
N PHE A 25 -12.18 9.07 -13.90
CA PHE A 25 -12.80 7.90 -13.31
C PHE A 25 -14.33 8.10 -13.31
N ASP A 26 -15.06 7.19 -13.95
CA ASP A 26 -16.53 7.27 -14.02
C ASP A 26 -17.14 6.85 -12.68
N ASP A 27 -17.36 7.85 -11.82
CA ASP A 27 -17.94 7.71 -10.48
C ASP A 27 -19.47 7.75 -10.44
N SER A 28 -20.14 7.72 -11.60
CA SER A 28 -21.59 7.93 -11.70
C SER A 28 -22.39 6.97 -10.81
N HIS A 29 -21.98 5.70 -10.75
CA HIS A 29 -22.61 4.69 -9.90
C HIS A 29 -22.44 4.96 -8.39
N ILE A 30 -21.28 5.47 -7.96
CA ILE A 30 -21.04 5.83 -6.55
C ILE A 30 -21.91 7.03 -6.15
N GLN A 31 -22.05 8.01 -7.05
CA GLN A 31 -22.94 9.15 -6.84
C GLN A 31 -24.41 8.73 -6.74
N GLU A 32 -24.84 7.74 -7.52
CA GLU A 32 -26.20 7.19 -7.46
C GLU A 32 -26.48 6.47 -6.14
N ILE A 33 -25.53 5.67 -5.65
CA ILE A 33 -25.62 5.01 -4.33
C ILE A 33 -25.82 6.06 -3.22
N ASN A 34 -25.08 7.18 -3.28
CA ASN A 34 -25.23 8.28 -2.33
C ASN A 34 -26.58 8.99 -2.43
N LYS A 35 -27.12 9.17 -3.66
CA LYS A 35 -28.46 9.73 -3.88
C LYS A 35 -29.55 8.82 -3.29
N ARG A 36 -29.47 7.51 -3.52
CA ARG A 36 -30.43 6.51 -2.96
C ARG A 36 -30.40 6.49 -1.43
N ARG A 37 -29.23 6.64 -0.80
CA ARG A 37 -29.10 6.76 0.67
C ARG A 37 -29.72 8.06 1.21
N LYS A 38 -29.56 9.19 0.50
CA LYS A 38 -30.17 10.47 0.89
C LYS A 38 -31.69 10.45 0.74
N SER A 39 -32.23 9.87 -0.34
CA SER A 39 -33.68 9.77 -0.55
C SER A 39 -34.37 8.83 0.44
N ALA A 40 -33.71 7.74 0.85
CA ALA A 40 -34.21 6.86 1.92
C ALA A 40 -34.26 7.53 3.30
N SER A 41 -33.48 8.60 3.52
CA SER A 41 -33.46 9.35 4.78
C SER A 41 -34.46 10.52 4.83
N SER A 42 -35.15 10.83 3.73
CA SER A 42 -36.05 12.00 3.63
C SER A 42 -37.54 11.68 3.83
N ASN A 43 -37.90 10.42 4.11
CA ASN A 43 -39.29 9.98 4.32
C ASN A 43 -39.54 9.55 5.78
N ASN A 44 -39.29 10.45 6.74
CA ASN A 44 -39.91 10.31 8.06
C ASN A 44 -40.04 11.66 8.77
N ASN A 45 -41.22 12.29 8.63
CA ASN A 45 -41.63 13.40 9.47
C ASN A 45 -42.67 12.91 10.48
N ASN A 46 -42.39 13.25 11.75
CA ASN A 46 -43.26 13.32 12.94
C ASN A 46 -43.36 12.07 13.84
N ASN A 47 -42.53 12.00 14.89
CA ASN A 47 -42.93 12.40 16.26
C ASN A 47 -41.81 12.18 17.29
N ARG A 48 -41.80 13.06 18.30
CA ARG A 48 -40.90 13.09 19.47
C ARG A 48 -40.84 11.76 20.23
N VAL A 49 -39.64 11.22 20.43
CA VAL A 49 -39.11 10.75 21.72
C VAL A 49 -37.59 10.96 21.70
N SER A 50 -37.11 11.91 22.49
CA SER A 50 -35.70 12.04 22.83
C SER A 50 -35.37 10.99 23.89
N SER A 51 -34.81 9.86 23.46
CA SER A 51 -33.87 8.97 24.21
C SER A 51 -33.96 7.56 23.62
N GLY A 52 -33.25 7.32 22.53
CA GLY A 52 -33.34 6.04 21.83
C GLY A 52 -32.09 5.76 21.02
N SER A 53 -31.03 5.38 21.74
CA SER A 53 -29.84 4.71 21.22
C SER A 53 -29.14 5.46 20.06
N ARG A 54 -28.18 6.33 20.42
CA ARG A 54 -26.90 6.30 19.70
C ARG A 54 -26.61 4.81 19.56
N ARG A 55 -26.66 4.26 18.33
CA ARG A 55 -26.06 2.96 18.08
C ARG A 55 -24.62 3.19 18.52
N SER A 56 -24.35 2.82 19.77
CA SER A 56 -23.03 2.49 20.23
C SER A 56 -22.57 1.59 19.11
N PHE A 57 -21.59 2.08 18.34
CA PHE A 57 -20.69 1.17 17.68
C PHE A 57 -20.43 0.14 18.75
N SER A 58 -21.00 -1.05 18.52
CA SER A 58 -20.84 -2.19 19.40
C SER A 58 -19.39 -2.14 19.79
N LYS A 59 -19.11 -2.17 21.10
CA LYS A 59 -17.80 -2.55 21.61
C LYS A 59 -17.39 -3.71 20.72
N GLN A 60 -16.59 -3.42 19.69
CA GLN A 60 -15.95 -4.46 18.93
C GLN A 60 -15.14 -5.07 20.04
N ASN A 61 -15.48 -6.31 20.39
CA ASN A 61 -14.70 -7.11 21.30
C ASN A 61 -13.26 -6.73 21.01
N GLU A 62 -12.60 -6.12 22.00
CA GLU A 62 -11.18 -5.81 21.91
C GLU A 62 -10.57 -7.18 21.70
N VAL A 63 -10.41 -7.57 20.44
CA VAL A 63 -9.68 -8.76 20.08
C VAL A 63 -8.31 -8.43 20.62
N GLU A 64 -7.93 -9.10 21.71
CA GLU A 64 -6.64 -8.89 22.36
C GLU A 64 -5.60 -8.81 21.25
N LYS A 65 -5.05 -7.60 21.08
CA LYS A 65 -4.07 -7.34 20.04
C LYS A 65 -2.83 -8.09 20.47
N ASN A 66 -2.65 -9.29 19.90
CA ASN A 66 -1.45 -10.09 20.09
C ASN A 66 -0.29 -9.43 19.32
N TRP A 67 0.30 -8.41 19.93
CA TRP A 67 1.49 -7.75 19.41
C TRP A 67 2.66 -8.74 19.38
N LYS A 68 3.30 -8.87 18.22
CA LYS A 68 4.56 -9.61 18.08
C LYS A 68 5.70 -8.61 18.09
N THR A 69 6.47 -8.58 19.16
CA THR A 69 7.64 -7.71 19.25
C THR A 69 8.84 -8.36 18.57
N LEU A 70 9.55 -7.58 17.75
CA LEU A 70 10.74 -8.02 17.05
C LEU A 70 11.92 -7.17 17.52
N TYR A 71 12.87 -7.81 18.20
CA TYR A 71 14.08 -7.16 18.69
C TYR A 71 15.28 -7.62 17.87
N HIS A 72 15.76 -6.75 16.99
CA HIS A 72 16.96 -7.01 16.20
C HIS A 72 17.63 -5.71 15.73
N ASN A 73 18.90 -5.81 15.36
CA ASN A 73 19.60 -4.72 14.69
C ASN A 73 19.24 -4.73 13.21
N TYR A 74 18.35 -3.82 12.82
CA TYR A 74 17.95 -3.66 11.43
C TYR A 74 18.77 -2.58 10.74
N LEU A 75 19.25 -2.89 9.54
CA LEU A 75 19.84 -1.89 8.65
C LEU A 75 18.76 -1.06 7.95
N GLN A 76 17.58 -1.65 7.72
CA GLN A 76 16.43 -0.97 7.12
C GLN A 76 15.13 -1.54 7.68
N VAL A 77 14.23 -0.63 8.05
CA VAL A 77 12.82 -0.89 8.36
C VAL A 77 11.99 -0.07 7.38
N ALA A 78 11.22 -0.71 6.50
CA ALA A 78 10.41 -0.03 5.50
C ALA A 78 8.98 -0.53 5.56
N VAL A 79 8.04 0.41 5.56
CA VAL A 79 6.60 0.13 5.53
C VAL A 79 6.06 0.49 4.16
N LEU A 80 5.49 -0.50 3.47
CA LEU A 80 4.99 -0.35 2.12
C LEU A 80 3.47 -0.55 2.12
N THR A 81 2.74 0.45 1.65
CA THR A 81 1.27 0.46 1.58
C THR A 81 0.75 0.02 0.20
N ASN A 82 1.59 0.10 -0.82
CA ASN A 82 1.19 -0.15 -2.20
C ASN A 82 2.35 -0.68 -3.06
N ALA A 83 1.98 -1.42 -4.09
CA ALA A 83 2.88 -1.85 -5.15
C ALA A 83 3.25 -0.66 -6.06
N ASN A 84 4.08 0.27 -5.59
CA ASN A 84 4.57 1.36 -6.46
C ASN A 84 5.49 0.78 -7.54
N LEU A 85 5.06 0.88 -8.80
CA LEU A 85 5.91 0.55 -9.94
C LEU A 85 6.90 1.70 -10.17
N TRP A 86 8.19 1.37 -10.24
CA TRP A 86 9.26 2.30 -10.59
C TRP A 86 10.08 1.65 -11.72
N SER A 87 10.53 2.42 -12.71
CA SER A 87 11.59 2.04 -13.66
C SER A 87 12.79 1.24 -13.10
N PHE A 88 13.17 1.40 -11.82
CA PHE A 88 14.24 0.59 -11.17
C PHE A 88 13.70 -0.57 -10.31
N ALA A 89 12.38 -0.71 -10.18
CA ALA A 89 11.68 -1.80 -9.50
C ALA A 89 10.38 -2.14 -10.27
N PRO A 90 10.48 -2.85 -11.42
CA PRO A 90 9.38 -3.01 -12.37
C PRO A 90 8.23 -3.89 -11.86
N GLN A 91 8.43 -4.59 -10.73
CA GLN A 91 7.39 -5.35 -10.03
C GLN A 91 6.94 -4.67 -8.72
N GLY A 92 7.47 -3.47 -8.46
CA GLY A 92 7.31 -2.74 -7.21
C GLY A 92 8.05 -3.39 -6.04
N LEU A 93 8.24 -2.60 -4.97
CA LEU A 93 8.89 -3.06 -3.74
C LEU A 93 7.99 -3.94 -2.86
N SER A 94 6.69 -3.96 -3.16
CA SER A 94 5.66 -4.72 -2.46
C SER A 94 4.77 -5.39 -3.52
N LYS A 95 5.23 -6.53 -4.05
CA LYS A 95 4.58 -7.22 -5.17
C LYS A 95 3.13 -7.60 -4.89
N PHE A 96 2.80 -7.85 -3.62
CA PHE A 96 1.46 -8.25 -3.17
C PHE A 96 0.79 -7.18 -2.30
N GLY A 97 1.26 -5.93 -2.38
CA GLY A 97 0.67 -4.80 -1.68
C GLY A 97 -0.67 -4.43 -2.31
N HIS A 98 -1.76 -4.71 -1.60
CA HIS A 98 -3.11 -4.38 -2.03
C HIS A 98 -3.70 -3.33 -1.10
N ILE A 99 -3.97 -2.14 -1.63
CA ILE A 99 -4.46 -0.97 -0.86
C ILE A 99 -5.81 -1.28 -0.19
N GLY A 100 -6.64 -2.12 -0.82
CA GLY A 100 -7.98 -2.43 -0.33
C GLY A 100 -8.04 -3.39 0.87
N ASP A 101 -6.95 -4.10 1.18
CA ASP A 101 -6.96 -5.14 2.22
C ASP A 101 -6.72 -4.56 3.63
N GLY A 102 -6.34 -3.29 3.73
CA GLY A 102 -5.97 -2.65 5.00
C GLY A 102 -4.72 -3.27 5.63
N LEU A 103 -3.88 -3.90 4.83
CA LEU A 103 -2.60 -4.50 5.24
C LEU A 103 -1.43 -3.67 4.74
N LEU A 104 -0.36 -3.68 5.51
CA LEU A 104 0.92 -3.07 5.21
C LEU A 104 1.95 -4.18 5.04
N ASP A 105 2.84 -4.04 4.05
CA ASP A 105 4.02 -4.89 3.93
C ASP A 105 5.16 -4.24 4.73
N LEU A 106 5.52 -4.85 5.86
CA LEU A 106 6.69 -4.47 6.66
C LEU A 106 7.91 -5.24 6.15
N VAL A 107 8.86 -4.53 5.56
CA VAL A 107 10.14 -5.05 5.07
C VAL A 107 11.23 -4.74 6.08
N LEU A 108 11.84 -5.78 6.62
CA LEU A 108 12.92 -5.71 7.60
C LEU A 108 14.19 -6.28 6.97
N ILE A 109 15.26 -5.50 6.98
CA ILE A 109 16.58 -5.92 6.51
C ILE A 109 17.49 -5.96 7.73
N GLU A 110 17.97 -7.16 8.07
CA GLU A 110 18.92 -7.34 9.17
C GLU A 110 20.27 -6.72 8.85
N THR A 111 21.08 -6.50 9.89
CA THR A 111 22.43 -5.95 9.72
C THR A 111 23.29 -6.93 8.93
N VAL A 112 23.74 -6.50 7.75
CA VAL A 112 24.60 -7.28 6.86
C VAL A 112 25.80 -6.47 6.38
N ASN A 113 26.80 -7.15 5.83
CA ASN A 113 27.93 -6.46 5.22
C ASN A 113 27.52 -5.65 3.97
N ARG A 114 28.37 -4.71 3.57
CA ARG A 114 28.11 -3.81 2.43
C ARG A 114 27.83 -4.56 1.11
N LYS A 115 28.52 -5.68 0.86
CA LYS A 115 28.36 -6.46 -0.39
C LYS A 115 26.97 -7.09 -0.46
N GLU A 116 26.51 -7.63 0.67
CA GLU A 116 25.18 -8.22 0.81
C GLU A 116 24.08 -7.16 0.71
N PHE A 117 24.28 -6.00 1.32
CA PHE A 117 23.32 -4.90 1.18
C PHE A 117 23.24 -4.37 -0.26
N LEU A 118 24.38 -4.25 -0.96
CA LEU A 118 24.37 -3.90 -2.39
C LEU A 118 23.69 -4.97 -3.25
N ARG A 119 23.81 -6.25 -2.88
CA ARG A 119 23.10 -7.35 -3.55
C ARG A 119 21.58 -7.22 -3.37
N TYR A 120 21.13 -6.82 -2.18
CA TYR A 120 19.72 -6.49 -1.93
C TYR A 120 19.24 -5.34 -2.82
N ILE A 121 19.94 -4.19 -2.84
CA ILE A 121 19.56 -3.04 -3.65
C ILE A 121 19.44 -3.41 -5.14
N LYS A 122 20.42 -4.15 -5.68
CA LYS A 122 20.41 -4.56 -7.08
C LYS A 122 19.27 -5.53 -7.42
N ARG A 123 18.86 -6.38 -6.47
CA ARG A 123 17.76 -7.33 -6.67
C ARG A 123 16.39 -6.67 -6.73
N ASN A 124 16.21 -5.44 -6.23
CA ASN A 124 14.96 -4.70 -6.39
C ASN A 124 14.58 -4.45 -7.87
N GLY A 125 15.57 -4.43 -8.77
CA GLY A 125 15.32 -4.33 -10.22
C GLY A 125 15.02 -5.66 -10.91
N ASN A 126 15.04 -6.79 -10.18
CA ASN A 126 14.79 -8.11 -10.74
C ASN A 126 13.29 -8.45 -10.70
N SER A 127 12.80 -9.22 -11.67
CA SER A 127 11.38 -9.60 -11.74
C SER A 127 11.03 -10.82 -10.88
N LYS A 128 12.04 -11.56 -10.38
CA LYS A 128 11.87 -12.79 -9.59
C LYS A 128 12.73 -12.74 -8.32
N ASN A 129 12.15 -13.21 -7.21
CA ASN A 129 12.84 -13.50 -5.95
C ASN A 129 13.60 -12.30 -5.37
N GLN A 130 13.08 -11.09 -5.62
CA GLN A 130 13.73 -9.82 -5.25
C GLN A 130 13.95 -9.68 -3.72
N HIS A 131 13.11 -10.35 -2.93
CA HIS A 131 13.15 -10.35 -1.46
C HIS A 131 13.58 -11.69 -0.84
N GLU A 132 13.89 -12.70 -1.65
CA GLU A 132 14.34 -14.01 -1.15
C GLU A 132 15.85 -13.96 -0.86
N LEU A 133 16.19 -13.21 0.18
CA LEU A 133 17.53 -13.15 0.75
C LEU A 133 17.42 -13.59 2.21
N PRO A 134 18.43 -14.30 2.74
CA PRO A 134 18.36 -14.89 4.09
C PRO A 134 18.25 -13.86 5.22
N PHE A 135 18.51 -12.58 4.92
CA PHE A 135 18.47 -11.45 5.85
C PHE A 135 17.32 -10.47 5.57
N THR A 136 16.40 -10.83 4.68
CA THR A 136 15.21 -10.04 4.36
C THR A 136 13.98 -10.74 4.92
N ASN A 137 13.25 -10.04 5.80
CA ASN A 137 11.98 -10.50 6.33
C ASN A 137 10.86 -9.58 5.83
N ILE A 138 9.80 -10.16 5.26
CA ILE A 138 8.60 -9.42 4.84
C ILE A 138 7.41 -9.97 5.59
N ILE A 139 6.70 -9.07 6.28
CA ILE A 139 5.58 -9.42 7.15
C ILE A 139 4.39 -8.55 6.75
N LYS A 140 3.23 -9.17 6.54
CA LYS A 140 1.98 -8.44 6.40
C LYS A 140 1.44 -8.08 7.78
N VAL A 141 1.23 -6.80 8.03
CA VAL A 141 0.81 -6.27 9.33
C VAL A 141 -0.35 -5.29 9.17
N LYS A 142 -1.22 -5.21 10.19
CA LYS A 142 -2.32 -4.22 10.23
C LYS A 142 -1.88 -2.93 10.92
N GLU A 143 -1.06 -3.06 11.95
CA GLU A 143 -0.58 -1.97 12.78
C GLU A 143 0.89 -2.24 13.13
N ILE A 144 1.65 -1.16 13.30
CA ILE A 144 3.08 -1.20 13.59
C ILE A 144 3.36 -0.12 14.63
N GLU A 145 4.12 -0.48 15.64
CA GLU A 145 4.72 0.44 16.60
C GLU A 145 6.25 0.31 16.46
N ILE A 146 6.94 1.44 16.31
CA ILE A 146 8.40 1.50 16.16
C ILE A 146 8.90 2.34 17.33
N GLU A 147 9.77 1.75 18.14
CA GLU A 147 10.43 2.37 19.30
C GLU A 147 11.91 2.66 19.00
#